data_AF-A0A9W8ZM63-F1
#
_entry.id   AF-A0A9W8ZM63-F1
#
_cell.length_a   1.000
_cell.length_b   1.000
_cell.length_c   1.000
_cell.angle_alpha   90.00
_cell.angle_beta   90.00
_cell.angle_gamma   90.00
#
_symmetry.space_group_name_H-M   'P 1'
#
loop_
_entity.id
_entity.type
_entity.pdbx_description
1 polymer ?
#
loop_
_entity_poly.entity_id
_entity_poly.type
_entity_poly.pdbx_seq_one_letter_code
_entity_poly.pdbx_strand_id
1 'polypeptide(L)'
;MSLPPKLARELASLEFQCLSDLSRQNDEVLRELDHVSTLNEDGPGGAFNKSMRIKRAIDNLEAKVQTEPSWTALAALLRSEYRLWKLNVDTPIHANPFLSHWIDAILLLHVDTRGHQSNPSDDSFFANGPLTYRDIAAARLEMIKEMLKYGGEALGTATPRMLYKTRFPPKAIDIRPFIRMLEEGGVYDKGTAPVPPPDLTVPSKVADMEPGSPDASPVGSQSTPSLNFLDSTDDKSAPAPLGLKWKETILYNLETETNLDLAVHQLTHLPLTITTLDFLTTLITDQKLAPHRIDSKSVVLSFVQHALRIIEYARQPPDPASEPPPQIDIGINTHFGYGRDAQMWAVRVLLLFVKNLIQKGFVDVYPDKEYTLYYDIQEICTQYIWMGDVREFKAWLDEGISLEDGNRGLR
;
A
#
# COMPACT_ATOMS: atom_id res chain seq x y z
N MET A 1 -4.28 -19.59 18.50
CA MET A 1 -4.08 -21.06 18.54
C MET A 1 -4.60 -21.61 17.22
N SER A 2 -3.87 -22.45 16.47
CA SER A 2 -4.38 -22.96 15.18
C SER A 2 -5.58 -23.87 15.40
N LEU A 3 -6.69 -23.61 14.70
CA LEU A 3 -7.84 -24.53 14.68
C LEU A 3 -7.44 -25.91 14.14
N PRO A 4 -8.09 -27.00 14.61
CA PRO A 4 -7.92 -28.32 14.03
C PRO A 4 -8.30 -28.34 12.54
N PRO A 5 -7.57 -29.05 11.66
CA PRO A 5 -7.83 -29.07 10.22
C PRO A 5 -9.23 -29.56 9.82
N LYS A 6 -9.89 -30.35 10.66
CA LYS A 6 -11.26 -30.83 10.43
C LYS A 6 -12.28 -29.70 10.64
N LEU A 7 -12.17 -28.98 11.75
CA LEU A 7 -13.06 -27.88 12.09
C LEU A 7 -12.88 -26.70 11.11
N ALA A 8 -11.65 -26.44 10.65
CA ALA A 8 -11.38 -25.47 9.60
C ALA A 8 -12.09 -25.82 8.27
N ARG A 9 -12.16 -27.10 7.91
CA ARG A 9 -12.89 -27.57 6.71
C ARG A 9 -14.40 -27.47 6.85
N GLU A 10 -14.93 -27.82 8.01
CA GLU A 10 -16.37 -27.71 8.31
C GLU A 10 -16.83 -26.24 8.27
N LEU A 11 -16.04 -25.34 8.86
CA LEU A 11 -16.30 -23.90 8.77
C LEU A 11 -16.24 -23.39 7.33
N ALA A 12 -15.22 -23.77 6.55
CA ALA A 12 -15.13 -23.36 5.15
C ALA A 12 -16.31 -23.87 4.31
N SER A 13 -16.80 -25.09 4.60
CA SER A 13 -18.00 -25.64 3.96
C SER A 13 -19.26 -24.87 4.33
N LEU A 14 -19.41 -24.50 5.60
CA LEU A 14 -20.55 -23.72 6.09
C LEU A 14 -20.54 -22.31 5.51
N GLU A 15 -19.38 -21.66 5.47
CA GLU A 15 -19.20 -20.35 4.84
C GLU A 15 -19.58 -20.40 3.36
N PHE A 16 -19.09 -21.41 2.62
CA PHE A 16 -19.45 -21.59 1.22
C PHE A 16 -20.95 -21.82 1.02
N GLN A 17 -21.60 -22.61 1.89
CA GLN A 17 -23.04 -22.83 1.85
C GLN A 17 -23.82 -21.53 2.06
N CYS A 18 -23.45 -20.72 3.06
CA CYS A 18 -24.07 -19.42 3.31
C CYS A 18 -23.90 -18.47 2.11
N LEU A 19 -22.69 -18.42 1.57
CA LEU A 19 -22.36 -17.59 0.40
C LEU A 19 -23.09 -18.04 -0.88
N SER A 20 -23.51 -19.30 -0.98
CA SER A 20 -24.11 -19.86 -2.21
C SER A 20 -25.61 -19.62 -2.38
N ASP A 21 -26.33 -19.10 -1.37
CA ASP A 21 -27.79 -18.94 -1.43
C ASP A 21 -28.22 -17.88 -2.46
N LEU A 22 -28.95 -18.23 -3.52
CA LEU A 22 -29.30 -17.27 -4.58
C LEU A 22 -30.38 -16.26 -4.22
N SER A 23 -31.16 -16.54 -3.17
CA SER A 23 -32.39 -15.81 -2.83
C SER A 23 -32.16 -14.67 -1.84
N ARG A 24 -31.14 -14.81 -1.00
CA ARG A 24 -30.86 -13.87 0.08
C ARG A 24 -30.12 -12.63 -0.38
N GLN A 25 -30.31 -11.54 0.33
CA GLN A 25 -29.58 -10.29 0.09
C GLN A 25 -28.15 -10.38 0.62
N ASN A 26 -27.24 -9.59 0.06
CA ASN A 26 -25.84 -9.63 0.46
C ASN A 26 -25.63 -9.23 1.93
N ASP A 27 -26.24 -8.14 2.40
CA ASP A 27 -26.11 -7.69 3.80
C ASP A 27 -26.64 -8.71 4.80
N GLU A 28 -27.69 -9.44 4.44
CA GLU A 28 -28.28 -10.49 5.28
C GLU A 28 -27.29 -11.66 5.47
N VAL A 29 -26.70 -12.12 4.36
CA VAL A 29 -25.71 -13.21 4.37
C VAL A 29 -24.44 -12.79 5.10
N LEU A 30 -23.98 -11.54 4.90
CA LEU A 30 -22.78 -11.03 5.58
C LEU A 30 -22.98 -10.93 7.09
N ARG A 31 -24.16 -10.49 7.55
CA ARG A 31 -24.47 -10.44 8.99
C ARG A 31 -24.38 -11.82 9.65
N GLU A 32 -24.90 -12.85 8.99
CA GLU A 32 -24.79 -14.23 9.47
C GLU A 32 -23.35 -14.75 9.43
N LEU A 33 -22.62 -14.48 8.34
CA LEU A 33 -21.21 -14.84 8.22
C LEU A 33 -20.34 -14.14 9.26
N ASP A 34 -20.67 -12.92 9.68
CA ASP A 34 -19.94 -12.24 10.75
C ASP A 34 -20.19 -12.90 12.11
N HIS A 35 -21.39 -13.44 12.36
CA HIS A 35 -21.62 -14.28 13.55
C HIS A 35 -20.84 -15.60 13.50
N VAL A 36 -20.68 -16.21 12.32
CA VAL A 36 -19.87 -17.44 12.16
C VAL A 36 -18.36 -17.11 12.23
N SER A 37 -17.95 -15.96 11.70
CA SER A 37 -16.55 -15.56 11.56
C SER A 37 -15.95 -14.93 12.81
N THR A 38 -16.76 -14.33 13.70
CA THR A 38 -16.33 -13.79 15.01
C THR A 38 -15.80 -14.87 15.96
N LEU A 39 -16.02 -16.14 15.65
CA LEU A 39 -15.39 -17.27 16.35
C LEU A 39 -13.89 -17.41 16.03
N ASN A 40 -13.34 -16.64 15.08
CA ASN A 40 -11.95 -16.72 14.64
C ASN A 40 -11.19 -15.39 14.78
N GLU A 41 -10.69 -15.14 15.99
CA GLU A 41 -9.58 -14.20 16.33
C GLU A 41 -9.75 -12.73 15.87
N ASP A 42 -10.53 -11.93 16.61
CA ASP A 42 -10.55 -10.46 16.56
C ASP A 42 -9.33 -9.84 17.27
N GLY A 43 -8.13 -10.30 16.93
CA GLY A 43 -6.91 -9.63 17.34
C GLY A 43 -6.75 -8.27 16.63
N PRO A 44 -5.96 -7.32 17.17
CA PRO A 44 -5.55 -6.13 16.44
C PRO A 44 -4.87 -6.53 15.12
N GLY A 45 -5.47 -6.16 13.98
CA GLY A 45 -5.11 -6.65 12.63
C GLY A 45 -6.04 -7.72 12.04
N GLY A 46 -7.13 -8.06 12.73
CA GLY A 46 -8.11 -9.05 12.29
C GLY A 46 -8.79 -8.71 10.95
N ALA A 47 -9.17 -7.44 10.73
CA ALA A 47 -9.86 -7.02 9.51
C ALA A 47 -9.01 -7.22 8.24
N PHE A 48 -7.72 -6.88 8.28
CA PHE A 48 -6.82 -7.09 7.14
C PHE A 48 -6.58 -8.58 6.88
N ASN A 49 -6.29 -9.38 7.92
CA ASN A 49 -6.11 -10.82 7.78
C ASN A 49 -7.38 -11.51 7.25
N LYS A 50 -8.57 -11.08 7.71
CA LYS A 50 -9.87 -11.52 7.21
C LYS A 50 -10.04 -11.16 5.74
N SER A 51 -9.71 -9.93 5.36
CA SER A 51 -9.72 -9.48 3.96
C SER A 51 -8.79 -10.30 3.07
N MET A 52 -7.58 -10.63 3.53
CA MET A 52 -6.64 -11.49 2.80
C MET A 52 -7.14 -12.93 2.64
N ARG A 53 -7.82 -13.49 3.66
CA ARG A 53 -8.47 -14.81 3.55
C ARG A 53 -9.59 -14.78 2.51
N ILE A 54 -10.42 -13.74 2.51
CA ILE A 54 -11.50 -13.56 1.53
C ILE A 54 -10.92 -13.39 0.12
N LYS A 55 -9.87 -12.59 -0.04
CA LYS A 55 -9.15 -12.40 -1.30
C LYS A 55 -8.64 -13.74 -1.86
N ARG A 56 -8.02 -14.58 -1.03
CA ARG A 56 -7.62 -15.95 -1.43
C ARG A 56 -8.81 -16.83 -1.79
N ALA A 57 -9.95 -16.70 -1.09
CA ALA A 57 -11.16 -17.43 -1.43
C ALA A 57 -11.72 -16.99 -2.78
N ILE A 58 -11.68 -15.70 -3.11
CA ILE A 58 -12.03 -15.15 -4.43
C ILE A 58 -11.13 -15.77 -5.51
N ASP A 59 -9.81 -15.75 -5.32
CA ASP A 59 -8.86 -16.34 -6.28
C ASP A 59 -9.18 -17.84 -6.55
N ASN A 60 -9.48 -18.61 -5.51
CA ASN A 60 -9.84 -20.02 -5.62
C ASN A 60 -11.20 -20.23 -6.32
N LEU A 61 -12.19 -19.38 -6.01
CA LEU A 61 -13.51 -19.44 -6.62
C LEU A 61 -13.46 -19.08 -8.10
N GLU A 62 -12.62 -18.12 -8.48
CA GLU A 62 -12.38 -17.74 -9.87
C GLU A 62 -11.83 -18.91 -10.69
N ALA A 63 -10.79 -19.58 -10.19
CA ALA A 63 -10.25 -20.79 -10.83
C ALA A 63 -11.31 -21.89 -10.96
N LYS A 64 -12.13 -22.10 -9.91
CA LYS A 64 -13.22 -23.09 -9.94
C LYS A 64 -14.32 -22.72 -10.94
N VAL A 65 -14.69 -21.45 -11.03
CA VAL A 65 -15.72 -20.94 -11.93
C VAL A 65 -15.32 -21.10 -13.40
N GLN A 66 -14.03 -21.04 -13.71
CA GLN A 66 -13.52 -21.32 -15.06
C GLN A 66 -13.77 -22.77 -15.49
N THR A 67 -13.67 -23.73 -14.56
CA THR A 67 -13.82 -25.16 -14.86
C THR A 67 -15.26 -25.67 -14.65
N GLU A 68 -15.95 -25.13 -13.66
CA GLU A 68 -17.28 -25.58 -13.20
C GLU A 68 -18.23 -24.39 -12.97
N PRO A 69 -18.62 -23.67 -14.04
CA PRO A 69 -19.49 -22.52 -13.90
C PRO A 69 -20.88 -22.96 -13.41
N SER A 70 -21.32 -22.33 -12.32
CA SER A 70 -22.59 -22.66 -11.67
C SER A 70 -23.15 -21.45 -10.93
N TRP A 71 -24.46 -21.45 -10.68
CA TRP A 71 -25.12 -20.38 -9.94
C TRP A 71 -24.60 -20.25 -8.50
N THR A 72 -24.31 -21.36 -7.84
CA THR A 72 -23.76 -21.37 -6.48
C THR A 72 -22.36 -20.74 -6.47
N ALA A 73 -21.52 -21.07 -7.45
CA ALA A 73 -20.20 -20.47 -7.58
C ALA A 73 -20.26 -18.97 -7.91
N LEU A 74 -21.20 -18.54 -8.77
CA LEU A 74 -21.48 -17.11 -9.00
C LEU A 74 -21.85 -16.39 -7.71
N ALA A 75 -22.83 -16.91 -6.97
CA ALA A 75 -23.29 -16.29 -5.71
C ALA A 75 -22.14 -16.15 -4.71
N ALA A 76 -21.35 -17.22 -4.56
CA ALA A 76 -20.22 -17.23 -3.65
C ALA A 76 -19.14 -16.22 -4.06
N LEU A 77 -18.85 -16.12 -5.35
CA LEU A 77 -17.86 -15.19 -5.88
C LEU A 77 -18.31 -13.73 -5.68
N LEU A 78 -19.53 -13.38 -6.12
CA LEU A 78 -20.06 -12.02 -5.98
C LEU A 78 -20.12 -11.59 -4.52
N ARG A 79 -20.61 -12.45 -3.62
CA ARG A 79 -20.66 -12.10 -2.18
C ARG A 79 -19.30 -11.99 -1.54
N SER A 80 -18.33 -12.78 -1.98
CA SER A 80 -16.96 -12.65 -1.49
C SER A 80 -16.37 -11.29 -1.87
N GLU A 81 -16.62 -10.81 -3.10
CA GLU A 81 -16.23 -9.46 -3.53
C GLU A 81 -16.92 -8.37 -2.69
N TYR A 82 -18.24 -8.49 -2.49
CA TYR A 82 -18.99 -7.54 -1.65
C TYR A 82 -18.47 -7.54 -0.21
N ARG A 83 -18.19 -8.72 0.35
CA ARG A 83 -17.64 -8.86 1.71
C ARG A 83 -16.25 -8.25 1.83
N LEU A 84 -15.38 -8.45 0.83
CA LEU A 84 -14.06 -7.82 0.80
C LEU A 84 -14.18 -6.29 0.79
N TRP A 85 -15.09 -5.76 -0.04
CA TRP A 85 -15.37 -4.33 -0.09
C TRP A 85 -15.93 -3.79 1.22
N LYS A 86 -16.94 -4.46 1.80
CA LYS A 86 -17.61 -4.02 3.04
C LYS A 86 -16.66 -3.93 4.22
N LEU A 87 -15.66 -4.81 4.30
CA LEU A 87 -14.62 -4.77 5.34
C LEU A 87 -13.67 -3.57 5.22
N ASN A 88 -13.62 -2.93 4.06
CA ASN A 88 -12.69 -1.85 3.73
C ASN A 88 -13.41 -0.57 3.27
N VAL A 89 -14.72 -0.46 3.52
CA VAL A 89 -15.54 0.69 3.07
C VAL A 89 -15.16 1.98 3.79
N ASP A 90 -14.77 1.88 5.06
CA ASP A 90 -14.36 3.03 5.87
C ASP A 90 -12.94 3.52 5.53
N THR A 91 -12.18 2.73 4.77
CA THR A 91 -10.85 3.12 4.28
C THR A 91 -11.01 3.99 3.03
N PRO A 92 -10.47 5.22 3.01
CA PRO A 92 -10.48 6.06 1.82
C PRO A 92 -9.94 5.30 0.60
N ILE A 93 -10.58 5.45 -0.56
CA ILE A 93 -10.29 4.63 -1.74
C ILE A 93 -8.80 4.64 -2.15
N HIS A 94 -8.12 5.79 -2.03
CA HIS A 94 -6.70 5.94 -2.35
C HIS A 94 -5.76 5.21 -1.37
N ALA A 95 -6.26 4.87 -0.17
CA ALA A 95 -5.54 4.12 0.86
C ALA A 95 -6.03 2.67 0.98
N ASN A 96 -6.96 2.25 0.11
CA ASN A 96 -7.54 0.91 0.20
C ASN A 96 -6.55 -0.14 -0.36
N PRO A 97 -6.10 -1.12 0.46
CA PRO A 97 -5.07 -2.08 0.05
C PRO A 97 -5.55 -3.07 -1.03
N PHE A 98 -6.86 -3.12 -1.31
CA PHE A 98 -7.45 -3.99 -2.33
C PHE A 98 -7.88 -3.25 -3.59
N LEU A 99 -7.54 -1.96 -3.73
CA LEU A 99 -7.83 -1.21 -4.94
C LEU A 99 -7.17 -1.83 -6.18
N SER A 100 -5.91 -2.27 -6.07
CA SER A 100 -5.18 -2.94 -7.16
C SER A 100 -5.91 -4.20 -7.63
N HIS A 101 -6.38 -5.03 -6.70
CA HIS A 101 -7.17 -6.24 -7.00
C HIS A 101 -8.40 -5.92 -7.85
N TRP A 102 -9.18 -4.90 -7.50
CA TRP A 102 -10.38 -4.54 -8.28
C TRP A 102 -10.05 -3.95 -9.65
N ILE A 103 -8.98 -3.17 -9.77
CA ILE A 103 -8.54 -2.62 -11.06
C ILE A 103 -8.00 -3.73 -11.97
N ASP A 104 -7.17 -4.63 -11.45
CA ASP A 104 -6.67 -5.79 -12.18
C ASP A 104 -7.83 -6.69 -12.64
N ALA A 105 -8.81 -6.95 -11.76
CA ALA A 105 -10.00 -7.71 -12.09
C ALA A 105 -10.84 -7.04 -13.18
N ILE A 106 -11.03 -5.71 -13.15
CA ILE A 106 -11.75 -4.99 -14.22
C ILE A 106 -11.02 -5.17 -15.56
N LEU A 107 -9.70 -4.95 -15.59
CA LEU A 107 -8.91 -5.05 -16.81
C LEU A 107 -8.97 -6.46 -17.40
N LEU A 108 -8.82 -7.49 -16.57
CA LEU A 108 -8.86 -8.89 -16.99
C LEU A 108 -10.27 -9.30 -17.47
N LEU A 109 -11.29 -9.07 -16.64
CA LEU A 109 -12.66 -9.49 -16.94
C LEU A 109 -13.24 -8.74 -18.15
N HIS A 110 -12.81 -7.49 -18.38
CA HIS A 110 -13.21 -6.74 -19.55
C HIS A 110 -12.72 -7.40 -20.85
N VAL A 111 -11.49 -7.92 -20.86
CA VAL A 111 -10.96 -8.69 -22.01
C VAL A 111 -11.79 -9.96 -22.23
N ASP A 112 -12.07 -10.71 -21.16
CA ASP A 112 -12.81 -11.98 -21.22
C ASP A 112 -14.27 -11.83 -21.68
N THR A 113 -14.88 -10.68 -21.40
CA THR A 113 -16.29 -10.40 -21.68
C THR A 113 -16.51 -9.60 -22.95
N ARG A 114 -15.43 -9.21 -23.65
CA ARG A 114 -15.51 -8.40 -24.86
C ARG A 114 -16.31 -9.13 -25.95
N GLY A 115 -17.34 -8.46 -26.47
CA GLY A 115 -18.23 -9.03 -27.50
C GLY A 115 -19.23 -10.07 -26.97
N HIS A 116 -19.26 -10.34 -25.66
CA HIS A 116 -20.29 -11.18 -25.06
C HIS A 116 -21.61 -10.42 -25.01
N GLN A 117 -22.58 -10.83 -25.83
CA GLN A 117 -23.96 -10.36 -25.75
C GLN A 117 -24.82 -11.53 -25.25
N SER A 118 -25.42 -11.42 -24.07
CA SER A 118 -26.51 -12.33 -23.73
C SER A 118 -27.77 -11.85 -24.44
N ASN A 119 -28.49 -12.77 -25.11
CA ASN A 119 -29.81 -12.49 -25.64
C ASN A 119 -30.75 -12.15 -24.48
N PRO A 120 -31.17 -10.88 -24.30
CA PRO A 120 -31.94 -10.46 -23.13
C PRO A 120 -33.41 -10.90 -23.20
N SER A 121 -33.84 -11.54 -24.30
CA SER A 121 -35.23 -11.80 -24.64
C SER A 121 -35.86 -13.03 -23.98
N ASP A 122 -35.11 -13.81 -23.18
CA ASP A 122 -35.65 -15.03 -22.56
C ASP A 122 -35.52 -15.01 -21.03
N ASP A 123 -36.24 -14.08 -20.38
CA ASP A 123 -36.29 -13.90 -18.92
C ASP A 123 -36.71 -15.18 -18.17
N SER A 124 -37.40 -16.10 -18.85
CA SER A 124 -37.76 -17.44 -18.34
C SER A 124 -36.59 -18.41 -18.27
N PHE A 125 -35.66 -18.35 -19.22
CA PHE A 125 -34.53 -19.29 -19.28
C PHE A 125 -33.46 -18.99 -18.21
N PHE A 126 -33.33 -17.73 -17.81
CA PHE A 126 -32.27 -17.30 -16.88
C PHE A 126 -32.45 -17.77 -15.44
N ALA A 127 -33.64 -18.21 -15.01
CA ALA A 127 -33.82 -18.64 -13.63
C ALA A 127 -33.09 -19.96 -13.32
N ASN A 128 -32.99 -20.85 -14.31
CA ASN A 128 -32.47 -22.22 -14.14
C ASN A 128 -31.56 -22.69 -15.29
N GLY A 129 -31.25 -21.83 -16.26
CA GLY A 129 -30.39 -22.17 -17.38
C GLY A 129 -28.93 -22.43 -16.97
N PRO A 130 -28.18 -23.17 -17.80
CA PRO A 130 -26.75 -23.38 -17.59
C PRO A 130 -26.02 -22.03 -17.66
N LEU A 131 -25.14 -21.79 -16.68
CA LEU A 131 -24.36 -20.57 -16.58
C LEU A 131 -23.02 -20.78 -17.28
N THR A 132 -22.59 -19.85 -18.14
CA THR A 132 -21.24 -19.90 -18.71
C THR A 132 -20.26 -19.10 -17.86
N TYR A 133 -18.97 -19.42 -17.97
CA TYR A 133 -17.90 -18.61 -17.37
C TYR A 133 -18.02 -17.13 -17.76
N ARG A 134 -18.30 -16.84 -19.04
CA ARG A 134 -18.43 -15.46 -19.53
C ARG A 134 -19.60 -14.72 -18.90
N ASP A 135 -20.70 -15.40 -18.60
CA ASP A 135 -21.82 -14.76 -17.91
C ASP A 135 -21.47 -14.40 -16.46
N ILE A 136 -20.69 -15.25 -15.79
CA ILE A 136 -20.18 -14.99 -14.44
C ILE A 136 -19.18 -13.84 -14.44
N ALA A 137 -18.23 -13.86 -15.38
CA ALA A 137 -17.24 -12.80 -15.56
C ALA A 137 -17.91 -11.44 -15.82
N ALA A 138 -18.94 -11.40 -16.66
CA ALA A 138 -19.71 -10.18 -16.94
C ALA A 138 -20.46 -9.67 -15.70
N ALA A 139 -21.10 -10.56 -14.95
CA ALA A 139 -21.78 -10.18 -13.70
C ALA A 139 -20.79 -9.64 -12.65
N ARG A 140 -19.64 -10.29 -12.48
CA ARG A 140 -18.57 -9.84 -11.57
C ARG A 140 -18.01 -8.48 -12.01
N LEU A 141 -17.71 -8.32 -13.29
CA LEU A 141 -17.20 -7.06 -13.85
C LEU A 141 -18.14 -5.89 -13.52
N GLU A 142 -19.44 -6.02 -13.83
CA GLU A 142 -20.41 -4.95 -13.62
C GLU A 142 -20.64 -4.65 -12.14
N MET A 143 -20.56 -5.66 -11.28
CA MET A 143 -20.60 -5.46 -9.83
C MET A 143 -19.40 -4.65 -9.33
N ILE A 144 -18.17 -5.00 -9.73
CA ILE A 144 -16.95 -4.28 -9.29
C ILE A 144 -16.98 -2.83 -9.79
N LYS A 145 -17.45 -2.58 -11.02
CA LYS A 145 -17.66 -1.22 -11.53
C LYS A 145 -18.64 -0.43 -10.67
N GLU A 146 -19.76 -1.02 -10.29
CA GLU A 146 -20.76 -0.37 -9.43
C GLU A 146 -20.18 -0.04 -8.05
N MET A 147 -19.38 -0.96 -7.47
CA MET A 147 -18.68 -0.75 -6.21
C MET A 147 -17.76 0.47 -6.26
N LEU A 148 -16.89 0.55 -7.27
CA LEU A 148 -15.92 1.65 -7.38
C LEU A 148 -16.58 2.98 -7.71
N LYS A 149 -17.70 2.98 -8.45
CA LYS A 149 -18.35 4.20 -8.91
C LYS A 149 -19.30 4.82 -7.89
N TYR A 150 -20.09 4.01 -7.18
CA TYR A 150 -21.17 4.49 -6.31
C TYR A 150 -21.04 4.04 -4.85
N GLY A 151 -19.91 3.44 -4.48
CA GLY A 151 -19.66 3.07 -3.08
C GLY A 151 -20.55 1.94 -2.57
N GLY A 152 -20.94 1.00 -3.44
CA GLY A 152 -21.43 -0.34 -3.06
C GLY A 152 -22.71 -0.47 -2.22
N GLU A 153 -23.29 0.60 -1.69
CA GLU A 153 -24.43 0.53 -0.75
C GLU A 153 -25.66 -0.18 -1.35
N ALA A 154 -25.98 0.13 -2.61
CA ALA A 154 -27.08 -0.51 -3.32
C ALA A 154 -26.88 -2.04 -3.47
N LEU A 155 -25.63 -2.52 -3.45
CA LEU A 155 -25.30 -3.93 -3.58
C LEU A 155 -25.66 -4.72 -2.32
N GLY A 156 -25.79 -4.08 -1.16
CA GLY A 156 -26.18 -4.74 0.08
C GLY A 156 -27.56 -5.39 0.02
N THR A 157 -28.50 -4.72 -0.65
CA THR A 157 -29.89 -5.21 -0.84
C THR A 157 -30.07 -6.08 -2.08
N ALA A 158 -29.06 -6.17 -2.95
CA ALA A 158 -29.13 -6.96 -4.17
C ALA A 158 -28.90 -8.45 -3.88
N THR A 159 -29.61 -9.30 -4.60
CA THR A 159 -29.34 -10.75 -4.64
C THR A 159 -28.38 -11.07 -5.79
N PRO A 160 -27.66 -12.20 -5.78
CA PRO A 160 -26.82 -12.62 -6.91
C PRO A 160 -27.58 -12.67 -8.24
N ARG A 161 -28.86 -13.04 -8.22
CA ARG A 161 -29.72 -13.05 -9.41
C ARG A 161 -30.01 -11.64 -9.93
N MET A 162 -30.23 -10.67 -9.05
CA MET A 162 -30.42 -9.28 -9.44
C MET A 162 -29.14 -8.73 -10.07
N LEU A 163 -27.98 -8.95 -9.43
CA LEU A 163 -26.68 -8.50 -9.95
C LEU A 163 -26.35 -9.12 -11.31
N TYR A 164 -26.67 -10.41 -11.46
CA TYR A 164 -26.57 -11.08 -12.75
C TYR A 164 -27.41 -10.39 -13.82
N LYS A 165 -28.68 -10.07 -13.54
CA LYS A 165 -29.55 -9.39 -14.52
C LYS A 165 -29.06 -7.99 -14.89
N THR A 166 -28.46 -7.26 -13.95
CA THR A 166 -27.93 -5.91 -14.20
C THR A 166 -26.67 -5.87 -15.07
N ARG A 167 -26.10 -7.02 -15.43
CA ARG A 167 -24.86 -7.08 -16.23
C ARG A 167 -25.04 -6.57 -17.68
N PHE A 168 -26.28 -6.46 -18.14
CA PHE A 168 -26.63 -5.93 -19.46
C PHE A 168 -27.67 -4.80 -19.35
N PRO A 169 -27.50 -3.69 -20.08
CA PRO A 169 -26.34 -3.34 -20.90
C PRO A 169 -25.10 -3.03 -20.03
N PRO A 170 -23.87 -3.27 -20.53
CA PRO A 170 -22.65 -3.01 -19.78
C PRO A 170 -22.51 -1.51 -19.48
N LYS A 171 -22.18 -1.17 -18.23
CA LYS A 171 -21.98 0.22 -17.81
C LYS A 171 -20.54 0.64 -18.10
N ALA A 172 -20.37 1.85 -18.64
CA ALA A 172 -19.07 2.45 -18.79
C ALA A 172 -18.54 2.98 -17.44
N ILE A 173 -17.24 2.80 -17.21
CA ILE A 173 -16.50 3.36 -16.07
C ILE A 173 -15.18 3.94 -16.60
N ASP A 174 -14.77 5.09 -16.06
CA ASP A 174 -13.40 5.58 -16.27
C ASP A 174 -12.51 5.06 -15.15
N ILE A 175 -11.58 4.16 -15.48
CA ILE A 175 -10.65 3.58 -14.50
C ILE A 175 -9.38 4.39 -14.29
N ARG A 176 -9.11 5.40 -15.14
CA ARG A 176 -7.88 6.22 -15.07
C ARG A 176 -7.67 6.90 -13.71
N PRO A 177 -8.71 7.45 -13.04
CA PRO A 177 -8.52 8.04 -11.71
C PRO A 177 -7.98 7.05 -10.69
N PHE A 178 -8.43 5.80 -10.74
CA PHE A 178 -8.00 4.75 -9.82
C PHE A 178 -6.59 4.25 -10.14
N ILE A 179 -6.23 4.11 -11.43
CA ILE A 179 -4.85 3.79 -11.84
C ILE A 179 -3.89 4.87 -11.34
N ARG A 180 -4.25 6.16 -11.49
CA ARG A 180 -3.43 7.26 -10.98
C ARG A 180 -3.24 7.17 -9.46
N MET A 181 -4.29 6.85 -8.71
CA MET A 181 -4.17 6.64 -7.26
C MET A 181 -3.18 5.52 -6.92
N LEU A 182 -3.17 4.43 -7.69
CA LEU A 182 -2.23 3.32 -7.50
C LEU A 182 -0.78 3.71 -7.87
N GLU A 183 -0.58 4.53 -8.90
CA GLU A 183 0.73 5.07 -9.27
C GLU A 183 1.27 6.06 -8.22
N GLU A 184 0.40 6.94 -7.70
CA GLU A 184 0.74 7.89 -6.63
C GLU A 184 1.06 7.17 -5.32
N GLY A 185 0.34 6.08 -5.02
CA GLY A 185 0.61 5.21 -3.88
C GLY A 185 1.84 4.30 -4.04
N GLY A 186 2.50 4.31 -5.20
CA GLY A 186 3.67 3.45 -5.49
C GLY A 186 3.33 1.97 -5.60
N VAL A 187 2.06 1.63 -5.82
CA VAL A 187 1.61 0.24 -6.07
C VAL A 187 1.88 -0.14 -7.53
N TYR A 188 1.72 0.82 -8.46
CA TYR A 188 2.16 0.71 -9.85
C TYR A 188 3.34 1.64 -10.11
N ASP A 189 4.29 1.23 -10.96
CA ASP A 189 5.31 2.17 -11.43
C ASP A 189 4.72 3.11 -12.48
N LYS A 190 5.13 4.38 -12.45
CA LYS A 190 4.66 5.39 -13.40
C LYS A 190 4.98 4.94 -14.82
N GLY A 191 3.94 4.75 -15.62
CA GLY A 191 4.06 4.36 -17.03
C GLY A 191 4.25 2.87 -17.30
N THR A 192 4.29 2.01 -16.28
CA THR A 192 4.19 0.55 -16.46
C THR A 192 2.78 0.02 -16.25
N ALA A 193 1.87 0.87 -15.75
CA ALA A 193 0.48 0.53 -15.56
C ALA A 193 -0.15 0.01 -16.86
N PRO A 194 -1.02 -1.02 -16.79
CA PRO A 194 -1.69 -1.54 -17.96
C PRO A 194 -2.45 -0.42 -18.69
N VAL A 195 -2.21 -0.25 -19.99
CA VAL A 195 -2.94 0.75 -20.77
C VAL A 195 -4.40 0.32 -20.82
N PRO A 196 -5.33 1.12 -20.26
CA PRO A 196 -6.73 0.74 -20.23
C PRO A 196 -7.28 0.66 -21.66
N PRO A 197 -8.11 -0.37 -21.97
CA PRO A 197 -8.86 -0.47 -23.22
C PRO A 197 -9.58 0.85 -23.55
N PRO A 198 -9.70 1.25 -24.84
CA PRO A 198 -10.29 2.54 -25.22
C PRO A 198 -11.70 2.77 -24.69
N ASP A 199 -12.48 1.70 -24.54
CA ASP A 199 -13.84 1.66 -24.02
C ASP A 199 -13.95 1.74 -22.49
N LEU A 200 -12.85 1.50 -21.77
CA LEU A 200 -12.70 1.83 -20.35
C LEU A 200 -12.16 3.24 -20.11
N THR A 201 -12.04 4.02 -21.18
CA THR A 201 -11.70 5.42 -21.11
C THR A 201 -12.82 6.24 -21.72
N VAL A 202 -13.64 6.87 -20.87
CA VAL A 202 -14.63 7.81 -21.38
C VAL A 202 -13.84 8.94 -22.04
N PRO A 203 -13.98 9.20 -23.36
CA PRO A 203 -13.37 10.36 -23.95
C PRO A 203 -13.93 11.57 -23.21
N SER A 204 -13.08 12.22 -22.43
CA SER A 204 -13.43 13.41 -21.68
C SER A 204 -13.80 14.47 -22.71
N LYS A 205 -15.09 14.55 -23.03
CA LYS A 205 -15.66 15.42 -24.06
C LYS A 205 -15.71 16.83 -23.47
N VAL A 206 -14.54 17.41 -23.24
CA VAL A 206 -14.37 18.80 -22.83
C VAL A 206 -13.98 19.59 -24.07
N ALA A 207 -15.02 20.21 -24.66
CA ALA A 207 -15.00 21.45 -25.41
C ALA A 207 -14.01 21.61 -26.60
N ASP A 208 -14.40 21.11 -27.77
CA ASP A 208 -14.16 21.86 -29.02
C ASP A 208 -15.37 22.76 -29.25
N MET A 209 -15.20 24.04 -28.92
CA MET A 209 -16.08 25.14 -29.30
C MET A 209 -15.23 26.08 -30.16
N GLU A 210 -15.31 25.91 -31.48
CA GLU A 210 -14.70 26.81 -32.47
C GLU A 210 -15.38 28.19 -32.43
N PRO A 211 -14.61 29.30 -32.50
CA PRO A 211 -15.16 30.65 -32.65
C PRO A 211 -15.09 31.15 -34.10
N GLY A 212 -16.23 31.63 -34.62
CA GLY A 212 -16.34 32.37 -35.89
C GLY A 212 -16.75 33.84 -35.69
N SER A 213 -15.75 34.73 -35.77
CA SER A 213 -15.63 36.16 -36.22
C SER A 213 -16.82 36.93 -36.88
N PRO A 214 -16.75 38.27 -37.12
CA PRO A 214 -16.64 39.43 -36.19
C PRO A 214 -17.57 40.64 -36.55
N ASP A 215 -17.95 41.54 -35.62
CA ASP A 215 -18.19 42.97 -35.96
C ASP A 215 -18.27 43.97 -34.77
N ALA A 216 -17.57 45.10 -34.95
CA ALA A 216 -17.70 46.47 -34.41
C ALA A 216 -17.96 46.83 -32.91
N SER A 217 -16.86 47.20 -32.22
CA SER A 217 -16.62 48.44 -31.43
C SER A 217 -17.38 48.72 -30.08
N PRO A 218 -16.92 49.70 -29.25
CA PRO A 218 -15.90 49.53 -28.22
C PRO A 218 -16.36 49.98 -26.80
N VAL A 219 -15.43 49.95 -25.83
CA VAL A 219 -15.44 50.60 -24.49
C VAL A 219 -15.75 49.66 -23.31
N GLY A 220 -14.75 49.53 -22.42
CA GLY A 220 -14.94 49.05 -21.04
C GLY A 220 -13.83 48.13 -20.55
N SER A 221 -12.63 48.67 -20.32
CA SER A 221 -11.49 47.94 -19.74
C SER A 221 -11.83 47.34 -18.36
N GLN A 222 -11.96 46.02 -18.29
CA GLN A 222 -11.82 45.24 -17.06
C GLN A 222 -10.93 44.03 -17.34
N SER A 223 -9.75 44.10 -16.75
CA SER A 223 -8.65 43.15 -16.88
C SER A 223 -8.93 41.89 -16.06
N THR A 224 -9.05 40.74 -16.73
CA THR A 224 -8.98 39.41 -16.11
C THR A 224 -7.53 38.91 -16.10
N PRO A 225 -7.02 38.31 -15.01
CA PRO A 225 -5.60 38.02 -14.86
C PRO A 225 -5.19 36.75 -15.61
N SER A 226 -4.13 36.89 -16.42
CA SER A 226 -3.34 35.78 -16.95
C SER A 226 -2.50 35.13 -15.85
N LEU A 227 -2.58 33.80 -15.75
CA LEU A 227 -1.69 32.95 -14.97
C LEU A 227 -0.33 32.82 -15.67
N ASN A 228 0.44 33.90 -15.63
CA ASN A 228 1.90 33.89 -15.66
C ASN A 228 2.31 34.75 -14.47
N PHE A 229 2.65 34.16 -13.32
CA PHE A 229 3.40 34.87 -12.27
C PHE A 229 4.01 33.85 -11.29
N LEU A 230 5.22 33.41 -11.64
CA LEU A 230 6.18 32.82 -10.72
C LEU A 230 7.31 33.85 -10.57
N ASP A 231 7.00 35.06 -10.08
CA ASP A 231 7.99 35.96 -9.49
C ASP A 231 7.34 37.14 -8.72
N SER A 232 7.27 37.03 -7.39
CA SER A 232 7.37 38.11 -6.39
C SER A 232 6.39 39.31 -6.40
N THR A 233 5.60 39.43 -5.32
CA THR A 233 5.78 40.51 -4.31
C THR A 233 4.84 40.31 -3.09
N ASP A 234 5.48 40.29 -1.91
CA ASP A 234 5.04 40.78 -0.60
C ASP A 234 3.54 40.76 -0.21
N ASP A 235 3.15 39.75 0.58
CA ASP A 235 2.70 40.02 1.95
C ASP A 235 3.06 38.85 2.91
N LYS A 236 4.02 39.16 3.78
CA LYS A 236 4.38 38.60 5.10
C LYS A 236 4.05 37.14 5.46
N SER A 237 5.14 36.36 5.43
CA SER A 237 5.46 35.22 6.32
C SER A 237 4.66 33.92 6.16
N ALA A 238 4.65 33.35 4.96
CA ALA A 238 4.61 31.89 4.83
C ALA A 238 6.00 31.32 5.17
N PRO A 239 6.14 30.38 6.14
CA PRO A 239 7.44 29.84 6.48
C PRO A 239 7.95 28.98 5.33
N ALA A 240 9.20 29.23 4.92
CA ALA A 240 9.96 28.40 3.98
C ALA A 240 9.77 26.90 4.26
N PRO A 241 9.84 26.02 3.22
CA PRO A 241 9.67 24.58 3.39
C PRO A 241 10.58 24.10 4.53
N LEU A 242 9.95 23.67 5.64
CA LEU A 242 10.62 23.28 6.89
C LEU A 242 11.63 22.14 6.73
N GLY A 243 11.68 21.48 5.56
CA GLY A 243 12.46 20.28 5.30
C GLY A 243 13.98 20.44 5.21
N LEU A 244 14.54 21.66 5.14
CA LEU A 244 16.01 21.88 5.12
C LEU A 244 16.57 22.53 6.39
N LYS A 245 15.74 23.24 7.16
CA LYS A 245 16.18 23.96 8.36
C LYS A 245 16.82 23.06 9.40
N TRP A 246 16.37 21.82 9.51
CA TRP A 246 16.92 20.88 10.47
C TRP A 246 18.35 20.45 10.16
N LYS A 247 18.71 20.28 8.87
CA LYS A 247 20.09 19.92 8.46
C LYS A 247 21.05 21.02 8.87
N GLU A 248 20.70 22.25 8.53
CA GLU A 248 21.46 23.45 8.87
C GLU A 248 21.57 23.60 10.40
N THR A 249 20.50 23.32 11.14
CA THR A 249 20.52 23.36 12.61
C THR A 249 21.47 22.34 13.20
N ILE A 250 21.48 21.09 12.71
CA ILE A 250 22.41 20.06 13.18
C ILE A 250 23.85 20.43 12.83
N LEU A 251 24.10 20.90 11.61
CA LEU A 251 25.43 21.35 11.19
C LEU A 251 25.94 22.52 12.04
N TYR A 252 25.08 23.51 12.31
CA TYR A 252 25.39 24.63 13.20
C TYR A 252 25.70 24.17 14.63
N ASN A 253 24.94 23.19 15.14
CA ASN A 253 25.18 22.61 16.47
C ASN A 253 26.48 21.79 16.52
N LEU A 254 26.91 21.19 15.40
CA LEU A 254 28.21 20.53 15.29
C LEU A 254 29.36 21.54 15.28
N GLU A 255 29.20 22.66 14.56
CA GLU A 255 30.19 23.75 14.51
C GLU A 255 30.35 24.46 15.87
N THR A 256 29.29 24.49 16.67
CA THR A 256 29.28 25.14 17.99
C THR A 256 29.64 24.14 19.09
N GLU A 257 30.85 24.24 19.64
CA GLU A 257 31.37 23.29 20.65
C GLU A 257 30.44 23.11 21.88
N THR A 258 29.68 24.15 22.25
CA THR A 258 28.72 24.10 23.37
C THR A 258 27.50 23.22 23.10
N ASN A 259 27.16 22.95 21.82
CA ASN A 259 25.95 22.22 21.41
C ASN A 259 26.27 20.81 20.87
N LEU A 260 27.49 20.31 21.08
CA LEU A 260 27.93 19.03 20.52
C LEU A 260 27.06 17.87 20.99
N ASP A 261 26.75 17.81 22.29
CA ASP A 261 25.90 16.76 22.88
C ASP A 261 24.48 16.80 22.27
N LEU A 262 23.96 18.00 22.03
CA LEU A 262 22.67 18.19 21.38
C LEU A 262 22.71 17.71 19.93
N ALA A 263 23.78 18.00 19.19
CA ALA A 263 23.95 17.52 17.82
C ALA A 263 24.01 15.99 17.76
N VAL A 264 24.76 15.35 18.67
CA VAL A 264 24.81 13.88 18.77
C VAL A 264 23.44 13.31 19.11
N HIS A 265 22.72 13.91 20.07
CA HIS A 265 21.36 13.51 20.39
C HIS A 265 20.42 13.61 19.18
N GLN A 266 20.51 14.71 18.41
CA GLN A 266 19.72 14.90 17.19
C GLN A 266 20.07 13.88 16.10
N LEU A 267 21.35 13.61 15.87
CA LEU A 267 21.82 12.63 14.88
C LEU A 267 21.35 11.20 15.20
N THR A 268 21.34 10.82 16.48
CA THR A 268 20.96 9.47 16.92
C THR A 268 19.45 9.21 16.90
N HIS A 269 18.64 10.26 16.79
CA HIS A 269 17.17 10.19 16.81
C HIS A 269 16.56 10.76 15.53
N LEU A 270 17.34 10.81 14.44
CA LEU A 270 16.80 11.21 13.15
C LEU A 270 15.65 10.27 12.74
N PRO A 271 14.63 10.80 12.05
CA PRO A 271 13.61 9.98 11.40
C PRO A 271 14.22 8.87 10.54
N LEU A 272 13.54 7.74 10.43
CA LEU A 272 13.91 6.71 9.47
C LEU A 272 13.37 7.06 8.07
N THR A 273 13.97 8.04 7.41
CA THR A 273 13.62 8.47 6.04
C THR A 273 14.83 8.40 5.12
N ILE A 274 14.63 8.26 3.81
CA ILE A 274 15.75 8.24 2.85
C ILE A 274 16.59 9.52 2.96
N THR A 275 15.95 10.68 3.13
CA THR A 275 16.64 11.99 3.20
C THR A 275 17.53 12.15 4.44
N THR A 276 17.11 11.61 5.57
CA THR A 276 17.89 11.65 6.83
C THR A 276 19.03 10.64 6.81
N LEU A 277 18.80 9.46 6.24
CA LEU A 277 19.83 8.45 6.04
C LEU A 277 20.91 8.93 5.08
N ASP A 278 20.54 9.55 3.96
CA ASP A 278 21.50 10.14 3.01
C ASP A 278 22.34 11.24 3.66
N PHE A 279 21.72 12.09 4.49
CA PHE A 279 22.43 13.10 5.27
C PHE A 279 23.43 12.46 6.26
N LEU A 280 22.99 11.45 7.03
CA LEU A 280 23.84 10.75 7.99
C LEU A 280 25.00 10.02 7.28
N THR A 281 24.71 9.33 6.18
CA THR A 281 25.73 8.68 5.33
C THR A 281 26.73 9.70 4.78
N THR A 282 26.27 10.89 4.37
CA THR A 282 27.15 11.96 3.89
C THR A 282 28.07 12.46 5.00
N LEU A 283 27.53 12.71 6.21
CA LEU A 283 28.34 13.14 7.36
C LEU A 283 29.43 12.12 7.72
N ILE A 284 29.10 10.83 7.69
CA ILE A 284 30.02 9.73 7.98
C ILE A 284 31.07 9.60 6.86
N THR A 285 30.63 9.61 5.60
CA THR A 285 31.50 9.41 4.43
C THR A 285 32.49 10.55 4.27
N ASP A 286 32.03 11.79 4.47
CA ASP A 286 32.85 13.00 4.38
C ASP A 286 33.75 13.20 5.63
N GLN A 287 33.68 12.31 6.61
CA GLN A 287 34.35 12.42 7.91
C GLN A 287 34.09 13.75 8.63
N LYS A 288 32.91 14.34 8.44
CA LYS A 288 32.55 15.65 9.03
C LYS A 288 32.41 15.61 10.55
N LEU A 289 32.27 14.42 11.14
CA LEU A 289 32.18 14.22 12.59
C LEU A 289 33.56 14.18 13.29
N ALA A 290 34.60 13.77 12.56
CA ALA A 290 35.94 13.60 13.13
C ALA A 290 36.58 14.90 13.67
N PRO A 291 36.46 16.07 13.00
CA PRO A 291 36.96 17.34 13.53
C PRO A 291 36.40 17.71 14.90
N HIS A 292 35.19 17.25 15.20
CA HIS A 292 34.49 17.52 16.46
C HIS A 292 34.69 16.42 17.52
N ARG A 293 35.61 15.47 17.28
CA ARG A 293 35.89 14.33 18.17
C ARG A 293 34.66 13.44 18.43
N ILE A 294 33.70 13.45 17.52
CA ILE A 294 32.55 12.53 17.56
C ILE A 294 32.95 11.23 16.85
N ASP A 295 32.84 10.11 17.55
CA ASP A 295 33.00 8.80 16.93
C ASP A 295 31.77 8.46 16.07
N SER A 296 31.97 8.44 14.75
CA SER A 296 30.95 8.04 13.78
C SER A 296 30.37 6.66 14.06
N LYS A 297 31.18 5.71 14.56
CA LYS A 297 30.71 4.34 14.84
C LYS A 297 29.70 4.34 16.00
N SER A 298 29.99 5.05 17.09
CA SER A 298 29.09 5.23 18.22
C SER A 298 27.75 5.89 17.82
N VAL A 299 27.80 6.92 16.96
CA VAL A 299 26.58 7.59 16.46
C VAL A 299 25.73 6.64 15.63
N VAL A 300 26.35 5.89 14.71
CA VAL A 300 25.66 4.91 13.86
C VAL A 300 25.02 3.82 14.70
N LEU A 301 25.75 3.25 15.67
CA LEU A 301 25.22 2.23 16.57
C LEU A 301 23.99 2.73 17.32
N SER A 302 24.10 3.92 17.93
CA SER A 302 23.02 4.54 18.68
C SER A 302 21.80 4.85 17.80
N PHE A 303 22.03 5.30 16.57
CA PHE A 303 20.98 5.53 15.57
C PHE A 303 20.25 4.23 15.20
N VAL A 304 20.97 3.16 14.89
CA VAL A 304 20.37 1.86 14.52
C VAL A 304 19.55 1.32 15.69
N GLN A 305 20.07 1.36 16.91
CA GLN A 305 19.35 0.93 18.10
C GLN A 305 18.07 1.74 18.33
N HIS A 306 18.12 3.06 18.11
CA HIS A 306 16.93 3.90 18.19
C HIS A 306 15.92 3.56 17.07
N ALA A 307 16.39 3.37 15.83
CA ALA A 307 15.54 2.97 14.72
C ALA A 307 14.86 1.61 14.96
N LEU A 308 15.54 0.65 15.57
CA LEU A 308 14.95 -0.63 15.96
C LEU A 308 13.82 -0.45 16.98
N ARG A 309 14.00 0.40 18.01
CA ARG A 309 12.91 0.73 18.95
C ARG A 309 11.71 1.37 18.25
N ILE A 310 11.94 2.25 17.27
CA ILE A 310 10.85 2.83 16.45
C ILE A 310 10.13 1.74 15.65
N ILE A 311 10.87 0.82 15.03
CA ILE A 311 10.30 -0.30 14.24
C ILE A 311 9.45 -1.23 15.11
N GLU A 312 9.90 -1.50 16.33
CA GLU A 312 9.14 -2.29 17.30
C GLU A 312 7.85 -1.58 17.71
N TYR A 313 7.92 -0.27 17.95
CA TYR A 313 6.76 0.54 18.26
C TYR A 313 5.76 0.61 17.10
N ALA A 314 6.24 0.73 15.86
CA ALA A 314 5.40 0.75 14.67
C ALA A 314 4.55 -0.53 14.50
N ARG A 315 4.94 -1.65 15.12
CA ARG A 315 4.19 -2.90 15.10
C ARG A 315 2.87 -2.82 15.87
N GLN A 316 2.84 -2.06 16.96
CA GLN A 316 1.70 -1.98 17.85
C GLN A 316 0.87 -0.75 17.49
N PRO A 317 -0.47 -0.86 17.36
CA PRO A 317 -1.30 0.34 17.39
C PRO A 317 -1.01 1.05 18.72
N PRO A 318 -0.99 2.40 18.76
CA PRO A 318 -0.71 3.12 19.98
C PRO A 318 -1.75 2.68 21.00
N ASP A 319 -1.30 2.06 22.10
CA ASP A 319 -2.18 1.87 23.25
C ASP A 319 -2.56 3.30 23.68
N PRO A 320 -3.86 3.63 23.79
CA PRO A 320 -4.27 4.96 24.22
C PRO A 320 -3.64 5.38 25.55
N ALA A 321 -3.14 4.42 26.36
CA ALA A 321 -2.41 4.68 27.59
C ALA A 321 -0.87 4.72 27.46
N SER A 322 -0.28 4.28 26.33
CA SER A 322 1.17 4.31 26.13
C SER A 322 1.62 5.63 25.52
N GLU A 323 2.51 6.34 26.20
CA GLU A 323 3.16 7.52 25.64
C GLU A 323 4.03 7.08 24.44
N PRO A 324 3.86 7.68 23.25
CA PRO A 324 4.68 7.31 22.10
C PRO A 324 6.15 7.58 22.41
N PRO A 325 7.07 6.78 21.84
CA PRO A 325 8.50 7.05 21.99
C PRO A 325 8.75 8.49 21.55
N PRO A 326 9.57 9.25 22.28
CA PRO A 326 9.83 10.64 21.97
C PRO A 326 10.43 10.73 20.56
N GLN A 327 9.60 11.12 19.59
CA GLN A 327 10.07 11.56 18.29
C GLN A 327 10.56 12.98 18.49
N ILE A 328 11.82 13.26 18.14
CA ILE A 328 12.31 14.62 18.23
C ILE A 328 11.48 15.49 17.29
N ASP A 329 11.08 16.65 17.80
CA ASP A 329 10.36 17.72 17.12
C ASP A 329 11.25 18.40 16.05
N ILE A 330 11.83 17.61 15.14
CA ILE A 330 12.70 18.07 14.04
C ILE A 330 11.83 18.66 12.90
N GLY A 331 10.51 18.76 13.09
CA GLY A 331 9.58 19.26 12.08
C GLY A 331 9.48 18.37 10.83
N ILE A 332 10.00 17.14 10.90
CA ILE A 332 9.85 16.13 9.85
C ILE A 332 8.66 15.27 10.25
N ASN A 333 7.59 15.34 9.46
CA ASN A 333 6.35 14.63 9.75
C ASN A 333 6.57 13.11 9.54
N THR A 334 6.91 12.40 10.61
CA THR A 334 7.13 10.94 10.62
C THR A 334 5.81 10.20 10.79
N HIS A 335 4.85 10.48 9.91
CA HIS A 335 3.63 9.70 9.83
C HIS A 335 3.90 8.39 9.08
N PHE A 336 4.76 7.55 9.66
CA PHE A 336 4.72 6.13 9.38
C PHE A 336 3.48 5.64 10.11
N GLY A 337 2.46 5.18 9.39
CA GLY A 337 1.27 4.61 10.01
C GLY A 337 1.63 3.49 10.99
N TYR A 338 0.63 2.91 11.64
CA TYR A 338 0.85 1.76 12.51
C TYR A 338 0.60 0.45 11.75
N GLY A 339 1.23 -0.62 12.23
CA GLY A 339 1.00 -1.96 11.75
C GLY A 339 2.13 -2.52 10.90
N ARG A 340 1.87 -3.70 10.34
CA ARG A 340 2.89 -4.54 9.70
C ARG A 340 3.51 -3.88 8.48
N ASP A 341 2.74 -3.11 7.71
CA ASP A 341 3.24 -2.48 6.48
C ASP A 341 4.22 -1.35 6.79
N ALA A 342 3.91 -0.52 7.79
CA ALA A 342 4.83 0.50 8.28
C ALA A 342 6.10 -0.11 8.87
N GLN A 343 5.95 -1.21 9.64
CA GLN A 343 7.08 -1.97 10.15
C GLN A 343 7.96 -2.52 9.01
N MET A 344 7.37 -3.14 7.99
CA MET A 344 8.10 -3.67 6.84
C MET A 344 8.84 -2.57 6.08
N TRP A 345 8.17 -1.45 5.84
CA TRP A 345 8.79 -0.30 5.18
C TRP A 345 9.99 0.22 5.98
N ALA A 346 9.83 0.39 7.29
CA ALA A 346 10.89 0.87 8.17
C ALA A 346 12.09 -0.09 8.19
N VAL A 347 11.85 -1.40 8.32
CA VAL A 347 12.92 -2.41 8.24
C VAL A 347 13.65 -2.35 6.90
N ARG A 348 12.95 -2.23 5.77
CA ARG A 348 13.57 -2.12 4.43
C ARG A 348 14.51 -0.92 4.34
N VAL A 349 14.06 0.22 4.83
CA VAL A 349 14.84 1.47 4.82
C VAL A 349 16.08 1.34 5.71
N LEU A 350 15.94 0.73 6.89
CA LEU A 350 17.08 0.45 7.77
C LEU A 350 18.08 -0.53 7.12
N LEU A 351 17.60 -1.60 6.48
CA LEU A 351 18.45 -2.56 5.77
C LEU A 351 19.26 -1.91 4.65
N LEU A 352 18.64 -1.01 3.87
CA LEU A 352 19.33 -0.27 2.81
C LEU A 352 20.47 0.57 3.37
N PHE A 353 20.23 1.26 4.49
CA PHE A 353 21.24 2.05 5.18
C PHE A 353 22.39 1.19 5.69
N VAL A 354 22.09 0.13 6.44
CA VAL A 354 23.11 -0.78 6.98
C VAL A 354 23.92 -1.43 5.86
N LYS A 355 23.25 -1.90 4.78
CA LYS A 355 23.93 -2.44 3.59
C LYS A 355 24.88 -1.42 2.97
N ASN A 356 24.47 -0.16 2.85
CA ASN A 356 25.31 0.91 2.32
C ASN A 356 26.55 1.15 3.20
N LEU A 357 26.38 1.18 4.53
CA LEU A 357 27.48 1.37 5.46
C LEU A 357 28.50 0.22 5.42
N ILE A 358 28.03 -1.02 5.32
CA ILE A 358 28.89 -2.21 5.18
C ILE A 358 29.67 -2.14 3.85
N GLN A 359 28.99 -1.85 2.74
CA GLN A 359 29.63 -1.74 1.42
C GLN A 359 30.71 -0.66 1.37
N LYS A 360 30.55 0.42 2.14
CA LYS A 360 31.53 1.50 2.25
C LYS A 360 32.62 1.24 3.30
N GLY A 361 32.57 0.13 4.02
CA GLY A 361 33.56 -0.22 5.06
C GLY A 361 33.46 0.62 6.34
N PHE A 362 32.30 1.24 6.61
CA PHE A 362 32.07 1.99 7.86
C PHE A 362 31.61 1.11 9.01
N VAL A 363 31.09 -0.07 8.69
CA VAL A 363 30.55 -1.03 9.64
C VAL A 363 31.17 -2.38 9.37
N ASP A 364 31.88 -2.88 10.38
CA ASP A 364 32.46 -4.22 10.36
C ASP A 364 31.37 -5.25 10.67
N VAL A 365 31.24 -6.24 9.77
CA VAL A 365 30.29 -7.34 9.96
C VAL A 365 30.77 -8.27 11.08
N TYR A 366 32.07 -8.33 11.37
CA TYR A 366 32.61 -9.23 12.39
C TYR A 366 33.19 -8.49 13.60
N PRO A 367 33.01 -9.06 14.81
CA PRO A 367 33.53 -8.48 16.04
C PRO A 367 35.04 -8.72 16.15
N ASP A 368 35.83 -7.95 15.40
CA ASP A 368 37.28 -8.15 15.39
C ASP A 368 38.03 -7.31 16.45
N LYS A 369 37.40 -6.28 17.05
CA LYS A 369 37.82 -5.67 18.34
C LYS A 369 37.00 -4.51 18.92
N GLU A 370 36.12 -3.83 18.16
CA GLU A 370 35.40 -2.65 18.66
C GLU A 370 33.93 -2.63 18.23
N TYR A 371 33.07 -2.08 19.10
CA TYR A 371 31.63 -1.82 18.96
C TYR A 371 31.05 -2.19 17.60
N THR A 372 30.50 -3.39 17.49
CA THR A 372 29.95 -3.88 16.24
C THR A 372 28.43 -3.81 16.25
N LEU A 373 27.90 -3.25 15.16
CA LEU A 373 26.51 -3.44 14.72
C LEU A 373 26.18 -4.92 14.45
N TYR A 374 27.14 -5.84 14.61
CA TYR A 374 26.94 -7.27 14.39
C TYR A 374 25.74 -7.81 15.17
N TYR A 375 25.62 -7.48 16.46
CA TYR A 375 24.51 -7.97 17.27
C TYR A 375 23.16 -7.40 16.81
N ASP A 376 23.10 -6.10 16.50
CA ASP A 376 21.90 -5.46 15.97
C ASP A 376 21.52 -6.04 14.59
N ILE A 377 22.51 -6.32 13.73
CA ILE A 377 22.31 -6.98 12.43
C ILE A 377 21.77 -8.42 12.62
N GLN A 378 22.33 -9.18 13.56
CA GLN A 378 21.86 -10.53 13.88
C GLN A 378 20.44 -10.50 14.43
N GLU A 379 20.13 -9.53 15.28
CA GLU A 379 18.79 -9.30 15.80
C GLU A 379 17.81 -9.00 14.67
N ILE A 380 18.16 -8.09 13.73
CA ILE A 380 17.34 -7.80 12.56
C ILE A 380 17.09 -9.08 11.74
N CYS A 381 18.15 -9.82 11.44
CA CYS A 381 18.08 -11.06 10.66
C CYS A 381 17.23 -12.14 11.34
N THR A 382 17.20 -12.18 12.67
CA THR A 382 16.45 -13.19 13.43
C THR A 382 14.99 -12.76 13.62
N GLN A 383 14.75 -11.54 14.09
CA GLN A 383 13.43 -11.02 14.44
C GLN A 383 12.56 -10.78 13.20
N TYR A 384 13.16 -10.38 12.08
CA TYR A 384 12.47 -10.03 10.84
C TYR A 384 12.66 -11.05 9.72
N ILE A 385 13.12 -12.28 10.02
CA ILE A 385 13.39 -13.35 9.03
C ILE A 385 12.20 -13.69 8.13
N TRP A 386 10.98 -13.40 8.56
CA TRP A 386 9.76 -13.62 7.79
C TRP A 386 9.65 -12.69 6.57
N MET A 387 10.36 -11.56 6.54
CA MET A 387 10.43 -10.65 5.40
C MET A 387 11.36 -11.19 4.31
N GLY A 388 10.95 -11.09 3.04
CA GLY A 388 11.77 -11.50 1.90
C GLY A 388 13.11 -10.77 1.84
N ASP A 389 13.07 -9.44 2.00
CA ASP A 389 14.25 -8.56 1.91
C ASP A 389 15.28 -8.85 3.00
N VAL A 390 14.85 -9.27 4.20
CA VAL A 390 15.74 -9.64 5.32
C VAL A 390 16.46 -10.95 5.00
N ARG A 391 15.77 -11.93 4.38
CA ARG A 391 16.41 -13.19 3.96
C ARG A 391 17.42 -12.96 2.84
N GLU A 392 17.09 -12.11 1.88
CA GLU A 392 18.02 -11.71 0.82
C GLU A 392 19.24 -10.99 1.41
N PHE A 393 19.02 -10.06 2.33
CA PHE A 393 20.11 -9.36 3.03
C PHE A 393 20.99 -10.33 3.82
N LYS A 394 20.39 -11.28 4.56
CA LYS A 394 21.14 -12.32 5.28
C LYS A 394 21.95 -13.20 4.33
N ALA A 395 21.37 -13.64 3.22
CA ALA A 395 22.07 -14.41 2.20
C ALA A 395 23.23 -13.61 1.61
N TRP A 396 23.02 -12.32 1.32
CA TRP A 396 24.07 -11.41 0.85
C TRP A 396 25.21 -11.26 1.85
N LEU A 397 24.93 -11.17 3.16
CA LEU A 397 25.96 -11.19 4.19
C LEU A 397 26.75 -12.50 4.12
N ASP A 398 26.06 -13.64 4.19
CA ASP A 398 26.65 -14.99 4.17
C ASP A 398 27.49 -15.25 2.89
N GLU A 399 27.07 -14.73 1.73
CA GLU A 399 27.77 -14.82 0.45
C GLU A 399 28.97 -13.87 0.35
N GLY A 400 28.82 -12.61 0.79
CA GLY A 400 29.90 -11.62 0.80
C GLY A 400 31.07 -12.04 1.68
N ILE A 401 30.79 -12.81 2.72
CA ILE A 401 31.80 -13.46 3.58
C ILE A 401 32.64 -14.46 2.80
N SER A 402 32.05 -15.19 1.84
CA SER A 402 32.74 -16.27 1.12
C SER A 402 33.78 -15.76 0.11
N LEU A 403 33.73 -14.48 -0.28
CA LEU A 403 34.62 -13.91 -1.29
C LEU A 403 35.92 -13.32 -0.73
N GLU A 404 35.93 -12.85 0.52
CA GLU A 404 37.13 -12.23 1.10
C GLU A 404 38.11 -13.22 1.75
N ASP A 405 37.63 -14.36 2.25
CA ASP A 405 38.49 -15.41 2.83
C ASP A 405 39.33 -16.16 1.77
N GLY A 406 39.03 -15.99 0.48
CA GLY A 406 39.77 -16.59 -0.63
C GLY A 406 40.93 -15.75 -1.18
N ASN A 407 41.05 -14.45 -0.83
CA ASN A 407 41.96 -13.53 -1.54
C ASN A 407 42.81 -12.61 -0.65
N ARG A 408 42.80 -12.78 0.69
CA ARG A 408 43.74 -12.08 1.60
C ARG A 408 45.01 -12.88 1.94
N GLY A 409 45.42 -13.79 1.06
CA GLY A 409 46.72 -14.43 1.08
C GLY A 409 47.54 -14.06 -0.14
N LEU A 410 47.90 -12.77 -0.31
CA LEU A 410 49.01 -12.24 -1.11
C LEU A 410 48.78 -10.73 -1.40
N ARG A 411 49.13 -9.86 -0.45
CA ARG A 411 49.67 -8.52 -0.75
C ARG A 411 50.43 -7.96 0.44
#